data_AF-A0A3E0CHY2-F1
#
_entry.id   AF-A0A3E0CHY2-F1
#
_cell.length_a   1.000
_cell.length_b   1.000
_cell.length_c   1.000
_cell.angle_alpha   90.00
_cell.angle_beta   90.00
_cell.angle_gamma   90.00
#
_symmetry.space_group_name_H-M   'P 1'
#
loop_
_entity.id
_entity.type
_entity.pdbx_description
1 polymer ?
#
loop_
_entity_poly.entity_id
_entity_poly.type
_entity_poly.pdbx_seq_one_letter_code
_entity_poly.pdbx_strand_id
1 'polypeptide(L)'
;MENNLHTTARPLPGDDVHVRLPRARRFTLQTLLLVVLSCFLSTALPAQPAASTDTRPASSSTAPRHLDRSGKSRKGEASYYGREFYKKEMADGTPMNPQSNAAASKTLPLGTKARVTNLKNGNSEVVEIRDRGPYVRDRIVDLSPKTADKLGLKKDGVVPVEVKPVEVPQADGTVKPGAGMQDAQRGGAPVDAQAGHSLR
;
A
#
# COMPACT_ATOMS: atom_id res chain seq x y z
N MET A 1 4.60 -4.12 -76.74
CA MET A 1 3.22 -3.95 -77.25
C MET A 1 2.68 -5.33 -77.54
N GLU A 2 2.19 -6.04 -76.54
CA GLU A 2 1.55 -7.35 -76.71
C GLU A 2 0.36 -7.47 -75.76
N ASN A 3 -0.66 -8.14 -76.28
CA ASN A 3 -2.07 -7.84 -76.05
C ASN A 3 -2.72 -8.72 -74.99
N ASN A 4 -3.76 -8.12 -74.40
CA ASN A 4 -4.81 -8.65 -73.54
C ASN A 4 -5.28 -10.08 -73.83
N LEU A 5 -5.37 -10.90 -72.79
CA LEU A 5 -6.30 -12.02 -72.71
C LEU A 5 -7.19 -11.89 -71.48
N HIS A 6 -8.48 -11.83 -71.78
CA HIS A 6 -9.63 -11.78 -70.90
C HIS A 6 -9.64 -12.94 -69.89
N THR A 7 -9.77 -12.62 -68.60
CA THR A 7 -10.28 -13.56 -67.58
C THR A 7 -11.72 -13.18 -67.28
N THR A 8 -12.63 -14.10 -67.60
CA THR A 8 -14.07 -14.01 -67.36
C THR A 8 -14.45 -14.49 -65.97
N ALA A 9 -15.49 -13.86 -65.44
CA ALA A 9 -15.99 -13.94 -64.07
C ALA A 9 -16.59 -15.29 -63.64
N ARG A 10 -16.59 -15.52 -62.33
CA ARG A 10 -17.66 -16.25 -61.62
C ARG A 10 -17.95 -15.56 -60.28
N PRO A 11 -19.18 -15.06 -60.05
CA PRO A 11 -19.66 -14.67 -58.72
C PRO A 11 -20.46 -15.84 -58.11
N LEU A 12 -20.43 -16.00 -56.78
CA LEU A 12 -21.37 -16.80 -55.97
C LEU A 12 -21.13 -16.49 -54.46
N PRO A 13 -22.10 -16.74 -53.55
CA PRO A 13 -22.97 -15.73 -53.00
C PRO A 13 -22.72 -15.49 -51.50
N GLY A 14 -23.36 -14.45 -50.96
CA GLY A 14 -23.26 -14.10 -49.55
C GLY A 14 -23.83 -15.14 -48.60
N ASP A 15 -23.39 -15.02 -47.35
CA ASP A 15 -24.18 -15.35 -46.18
C ASP A 15 -23.76 -14.38 -45.07
N ASP A 16 -24.51 -13.28 -44.96
CA ASP A 16 -24.50 -12.34 -43.84
C ASP A 16 -24.97 -13.07 -42.58
N VAL A 17 -24.01 -13.55 -41.77
CA VAL A 17 -24.33 -14.11 -40.45
C VAL A 17 -24.61 -12.98 -39.48
N HIS A 18 -25.87 -12.56 -39.44
CA HIS A 18 -26.45 -11.76 -38.36
C HIS A 18 -26.35 -12.52 -37.02
N VAL A 19 -25.38 -12.15 -36.20
CA VAL A 19 -25.30 -12.59 -34.80
C VAL A 19 -26.47 -11.97 -34.03
N ARG A 20 -27.49 -12.79 -33.77
CA ARG A 20 -28.70 -12.45 -33.01
C ARG A 20 -28.39 -12.53 -31.51
N LEU A 21 -28.18 -11.38 -30.87
CA LEU A 21 -28.07 -11.29 -29.41
C LEU A 21 -29.41 -11.68 -28.75
N PRO A 22 -29.44 -12.62 -27.78
CA PRO A 22 -30.66 -12.90 -27.02
C PRO A 22 -31.02 -11.74 -26.09
N ARG A 23 -32.30 -11.35 -26.15
CA ARG A 23 -32.96 -10.32 -25.35
C ARG A 23 -32.89 -10.64 -23.85
N ALA A 24 -32.70 -9.55 -23.08
CA ALA A 24 -32.79 -9.47 -21.64
C ALA A 24 -34.02 -10.18 -21.03
N ARG A 25 -33.79 -10.96 -19.97
CA ARG A 25 -34.84 -11.37 -19.03
C ARG A 25 -35.01 -10.29 -17.98
N ARG A 26 -36.10 -9.53 -18.13
CA ARG A 26 -36.61 -8.58 -17.14
C ARG A 26 -37.09 -9.38 -15.94
N PHE A 27 -36.35 -9.34 -14.84
CA PHE A 27 -36.81 -9.89 -13.57
C PHE A 27 -37.97 -9.04 -13.06
N THR A 28 -39.12 -9.69 -12.98
CA THR A 28 -40.44 -9.17 -12.65
C THR A 28 -40.48 -8.66 -11.22
N LEU A 29 -40.67 -7.34 -11.11
CA LEU A 29 -41.07 -6.60 -9.92
C LEU A 29 -42.54 -6.91 -9.58
N GLN A 30 -42.90 -8.09 -9.03
CA GLN A 30 -44.28 -8.33 -8.54
C GLN A 30 -44.49 -9.62 -7.71
N THR A 31 -44.13 -9.62 -6.42
CA THR A 31 -44.78 -10.48 -5.38
C THR A 31 -44.54 -9.90 -3.98
N LEU A 32 -45.02 -8.68 -3.75
CA LEU A 32 -45.40 -8.21 -2.41
C LEU A 32 -46.91 -8.44 -2.28
N LEU A 33 -47.37 -8.96 -1.13
CA LEU A 33 -48.75 -8.96 -0.56
C LEU A 33 -49.28 -10.37 -0.18
N LEU A 34 -49.71 -10.52 1.08
CA LEU A 34 -50.52 -11.60 1.70
C LEU A 34 -49.84 -12.73 2.51
N VAL A 35 -49.20 -12.41 3.64
CA VAL A 35 -49.32 -13.23 4.88
C VAL A 35 -49.31 -12.28 6.09
N VAL A 36 -50.39 -11.51 6.22
CA VAL A 36 -50.78 -10.82 7.46
C VAL A 36 -52.04 -11.55 7.92
N LEU A 37 -52.14 -11.87 9.21
CA LEU A 37 -53.30 -12.42 9.94
C LEU A 37 -53.17 -13.88 10.38
N SER A 38 -52.47 -14.11 11.51
CA SER A 38 -53.01 -14.91 12.61
C SER A 38 -52.11 -14.81 13.85
N CYS A 39 -52.74 -14.89 15.02
CA CYS A 39 -52.13 -14.88 16.36
C CYS A 39 -51.83 -13.49 16.96
N PHE A 40 -52.87 -12.66 17.01
CA PHE A 40 -53.06 -11.77 18.16
C PHE A 40 -53.38 -12.63 19.39
N LEU A 41 -52.40 -12.83 20.28
CA LEU A 41 -52.71 -13.12 21.68
C LEU A 41 -51.65 -12.49 22.59
N SER A 42 -52.14 -11.56 23.39
CA SER A 42 -51.41 -10.73 24.34
C SER A 42 -50.60 -11.53 25.37
N THR A 43 -49.33 -11.17 25.51
CA THR A 43 -48.69 -11.10 26.83
C THR A 43 -47.85 -9.83 26.88
N ALA A 44 -48.32 -8.87 27.68
CA ALA A 44 -47.60 -7.65 28.01
C ALA A 44 -46.35 -8.00 28.82
N LEU A 45 -45.17 -7.56 28.36
CA LEU A 45 -43.94 -7.50 29.14
C LEU A 45 -43.52 -6.03 29.33
N PRO A 46 -43.01 -5.65 30.51
CA PRO A 46 -42.70 -4.27 30.84
C PRO A 46 -41.50 -3.73 30.07
N ALA A 47 -41.56 -2.43 29.77
CA ALA A 47 -40.51 -1.63 29.15
C ALA A 47 -39.18 -1.77 29.89
N GLN A 48 -38.17 -2.29 29.20
CA GLN A 48 -36.78 -2.18 29.62
C GLN A 48 -36.21 -0.84 29.11
N PRO A 49 -35.52 -0.07 29.96
CA PRO A 49 -34.92 1.19 29.55
C PRO A 49 -33.81 0.95 28.53
N ALA A 50 -33.87 1.67 27.41
CA ALA A 50 -32.83 1.76 26.41
C ALA A 50 -31.60 2.49 27.00
N ALA A 51 -30.69 1.71 27.57
CA ALA A 51 -29.31 2.08 27.89
C ALA A 51 -28.51 0.77 27.75
N SER A 52 -27.50 0.63 26.91
CA SER A 52 -26.51 1.60 26.51
C SER A 52 -26.04 1.23 25.10
N THR A 53 -25.81 2.23 24.28
CA THR A 53 -24.94 2.13 23.12
C THR A 53 -23.65 1.42 23.55
N ASP A 54 -23.39 0.24 22.99
CA ASP A 54 -22.06 -0.36 22.99
C ASP A 54 -21.17 0.52 22.11
N THR A 55 -20.80 1.68 22.65
CA THR A 55 -19.64 2.43 22.24
C THR A 55 -18.45 1.64 22.72
N ARG A 56 -18.10 0.58 21.98
CA ARG A 56 -16.72 0.10 21.97
C ARG A 56 -15.88 1.36 21.78
N PRO A 57 -15.01 1.75 22.74
CA PRO A 57 -14.08 2.81 22.44
C PRO A 57 -13.24 2.25 21.29
N ALA A 58 -13.47 2.77 20.08
CA ALA A 58 -12.40 2.91 19.14
C ALA A 58 -11.33 3.63 19.95
N SER A 59 -10.29 2.91 20.39
CA SER A 59 -9.13 3.51 21.05
C SER A 59 -8.46 4.43 20.03
N SER A 60 -9.01 5.63 19.90
CA SER A 60 -8.31 6.83 19.48
C SER A 60 -7.23 7.03 20.53
N SER A 61 -6.05 6.45 20.26
CA SER A 61 -4.84 6.77 21.00
C SER A 61 -4.42 8.20 20.64
N THR A 62 -5.12 9.17 21.24
CA THR A 62 -4.75 10.59 21.27
C THR A 62 -3.70 10.85 22.36
N ALA A 63 -2.73 9.95 22.48
CA ALA A 63 -1.45 10.28 23.09
C ALA A 63 -0.51 10.63 21.92
N PRO A 64 0.36 11.65 22.04
CA PRO A 64 1.43 11.81 21.06
C PRO A 64 2.20 10.50 21.07
N ARG A 65 2.11 9.72 19.97
CA ARG A 65 2.97 8.55 19.81
C ARG A 65 4.39 9.06 19.97
N HIS A 66 5.05 8.68 21.06
CA HIS A 66 6.40 9.12 21.35
C HIS A 66 7.26 8.78 20.14
N LEU A 67 7.72 9.81 19.42
CA LEU A 67 8.53 9.62 18.23
C LEU A 67 9.87 9.05 18.66
N ASP A 68 10.27 7.97 18.00
CA ASP A 68 11.53 7.29 18.22
C ASP A 68 12.67 8.14 17.64
N ARG A 69 13.32 8.89 18.54
CA ARG A 69 14.48 9.72 18.24
C ARG A 69 15.80 9.04 18.56
N SER A 70 15.77 7.74 18.90
CA SER A 70 16.95 7.03 19.40
C SER A 70 18.05 6.87 18.35
N GLY A 71 17.67 6.77 17.07
CA GLY A 71 18.55 6.46 15.95
C GLY A 71 18.89 4.97 15.81
N LYS A 72 18.21 4.09 16.56
CA LYS A 72 18.44 2.64 16.54
C LYS A 72 17.89 1.99 15.26
N SER A 73 18.52 0.88 14.86
CA SER A 73 18.03 0.03 13.78
C SER A 73 16.74 -0.69 14.18
N ARG A 74 15.86 -0.93 13.20
CA ARG A 74 14.58 -1.62 13.40
C ARG A 74 14.31 -2.56 12.24
N LYS A 75 13.70 -3.71 12.54
CA LYS A 75 13.26 -4.69 11.55
C LYS A 75 11.74 -4.79 11.56
N GLY A 76 11.17 -5.08 10.39
CA GLY A 76 9.74 -5.22 10.20
C GLY A 76 9.41 -5.35 8.72
N GLU A 77 8.16 -5.14 8.36
CA GLU A 77 7.73 -5.20 6.96
C GLU A 77 7.71 -3.82 6.31
N ALA A 78 8.00 -3.79 5.02
CA ALA A 78 7.78 -2.64 4.16
C ALA A 78 6.71 -2.93 3.11
N SER A 79 5.91 -1.92 2.78
CA SER A 79 5.11 -1.90 1.56
C SER A 79 5.37 -0.62 0.77
N TYR A 80 4.52 -0.28 -0.21
CA TYR A 80 4.64 0.95 -0.97
C TYR A 80 3.28 1.55 -1.30
N TYR A 81 3.24 2.86 -1.57
CA TYR A 81 2.01 3.57 -1.88
C TYR A 81 1.32 3.08 -3.16
N GLY A 82 0.00 2.90 -3.07
CA GLY A 82 -0.90 2.73 -4.21
C GLY A 82 -1.08 4.03 -5.01
N ARG A 83 -1.63 3.90 -6.23
CA ARG A 83 -1.84 5.03 -7.17
C ARG A 83 -2.82 6.07 -6.61
N GLU A 84 -3.74 5.65 -5.75
CA GLU A 84 -4.72 6.47 -5.07
C GLU A 84 -4.13 7.50 -4.11
N PHE A 85 -2.84 7.40 -3.77
CA PHE A 85 -2.14 8.37 -2.94
C PHE A 85 -1.36 9.41 -3.74
N TYR A 86 -1.24 9.26 -5.06
CA TYR A 86 -0.41 10.17 -5.85
C TYR A 86 -0.99 11.59 -5.79
N LYS A 87 -0.10 12.57 -5.58
CA LYS A 87 -0.43 14.00 -5.41
C LYS A 87 -1.27 14.34 -4.17
N LYS A 88 -1.63 13.37 -3.32
CA LYS A 88 -2.23 13.67 -2.02
C LYS A 88 -1.19 14.30 -1.11
N GLU A 89 -1.63 15.24 -0.28
CA GLU A 89 -0.79 15.88 0.72
C GLU A 89 -0.32 14.84 1.76
N MET A 90 0.98 14.81 2.04
CA MET A 90 1.60 13.99 3.08
C MET A 90 1.65 14.77 4.40
N ALA A 91 2.01 14.10 5.50
CA ALA A 91 2.10 14.75 6.80
C ALA A 91 3.13 15.89 6.91
N ASP A 92 4.08 16.01 5.99
CA ASP A 92 5.01 17.15 5.89
C ASP A 92 4.45 18.33 5.06
N GLY A 93 3.22 18.22 4.57
CA GLY A 93 2.55 19.24 3.74
C GLY A 93 2.91 19.17 2.26
N THR A 94 3.80 18.26 1.84
CA THR A 94 4.18 18.12 0.41
C THR A 94 3.32 17.06 -0.29
N PRO A 95 3.04 17.20 -1.60
CA PRO A 95 2.28 16.19 -2.33
C PRO A 95 3.12 14.94 -2.56
N MET A 96 2.52 13.76 -2.38
CA MET A 96 3.18 12.49 -2.62
C MET A 96 3.59 12.36 -4.10
N ASN A 97 4.90 12.39 -4.33
CA ASN A 97 5.52 12.15 -5.63
C ASN A 97 5.99 10.69 -5.75
N PRO A 98 5.44 9.89 -6.68
CA PRO A 98 5.81 8.49 -6.82
C PRO A 98 7.26 8.25 -7.27
N GLN A 99 7.93 9.27 -7.81
CA GLN A 99 9.32 9.23 -8.27
C GLN A 99 10.34 9.69 -7.21
N SER A 100 9.88 10.14 -6.04
CA SER A 100 10.75 10.61 -4.94
C SER A 100 11.32 9.45 -4.11
N ASN A 101 12.16 9.78 -3.14
CA ASN A 101 12.60 8.86 -2.07
C ASN A 101 11.76 9.00 -0.78
N ALA A 102 10.53 9.52 -0.87
CA ALA A 102 9.64 9.67 0.28
C ALA A 102 9.22 8.33 0.88
N ALA A 103 9.03 8.30 2.19
CA ALA A 103 8.50 7.17 2.92
C ALA A 103 7.62 7.62 4.11
N ALA A 104 6.75 6.72 4.57
CA ALA A 104 5.92 6.90 5.75
C ALA A 104 6.48 6.13 6.95
N SER A 105 6.38 6.72 8.15
CA SER A 105 6.61 5.99 9.40
C SER A 105 5.68 6.44 10.53
N LYS A 106 5.18 5.47 11.31
CA LYS A 106 4.35 5.70 12.50
C LYS A 106 5.13 6.37 13.63
N THR A 107 6.45 6.17 13.66
CA THR A 107 7.26 6.36 14.87
C THR A 107 8.52 7.19 14.63
N LEU A 108 9.10 7.20 13.43
CA LEU A 108 10.24 8.09 13.16
C LEU A 108 9.78 9.54 12.97
N PRO A 109 10.52 10.56 13.43
CA PRO A 109 10.23 11.96 13.13
C PRO A 109 10.14 12.23 11.62
N LEU A 110 9.30 13.20 11.21
CA LEU A 110 9.36 13.73 9.84
C LEU A 110 10.74 14.36 9.61
N GLY A 111 11.25 14.25 8.39
CA GLY A 111 12.62 14.67 8.02
C GLY A 111 13.71 13.66 8.41
N THR A 112 13.35 12.54 9.05
CA THR A 112 14.34 11.46 9.30
C THR A 112 14.80 10.90 7.96
N LYS A 113 16.12 10.90 7.71
CA LYS A 113 16.70 10.12 6.62
C LYS A 113 17.07 8.74 7.13
N ALA A 114 16.76 7.68 6.40
CA ALA A 114 17.05 6.31 6.81
C ALA A 114 17.48 5.44 5.63
N ARG A 115 18.44 4.55 5.86
CA ARG A 115 18.74 3.46 4.94
C ARG A 115 17.73 2.34 5.18
N VAL A 116 17.04 1.94 4.12
CA VAL A 116 16.13 0.81 4.12
C VAL A 116 16.77 -0.31 3.32
N THR A 117 16.91 -1.48 3.92
CA THR A 117 17.49 -2.66 3.27
C THR A 117 16.42 -3.73 3.15
N ASN A 118 16.18 -4.23 1.94
CA ASN A 118 15.34 -5.40 1.72
C ASN A 118 16.11 -6.66 2.13
N LEU A 119 15.63 -7.35 3.16
CA LEU A 119 16.32 -8.49 3.75
C LEU A 119 16.26 -9.76 2.89
N LYS A 120 15.42 -9.79 1.85
CA LYS A 120 15.35 -10.91 0.91
C LYS A 120 16.46 -10.89 -0.15
N ASN A 121 16.91 -9.71 -0.56
CA ASN A 121 17.84 -9.55 -1.68
C ASN A 121 19.06 -8.67 -1.39
N GLY A 122 19.15 -8.04 -0.21
CA GLY A 122 20.27 -7.19 0.19
C GLY A 122 20.26 -5.78 -0.42
N ASN A 123 19.34 -5.46 -1.33
CA ASN A 123 19.25 -4.13 -1.92
C ASN A 123 18.92 -3.09 -0.86
N SER A 124 19.53 -1.89 -0.95
CA SER A 124 19.27 -0.81 -0.01
C SER A 124 19.19 0.57 -0.65
N GLU A 125 18.35 1.43 -0.11
CA GLU A 125 18.12 2.81 -0.57
C GLU A 125 17.97 3.74 0.63
N VAL A 126 18.38 5.00 0.46
CA VAL A 126 18.16 6.04 1.47
C VAL A 126 16.85 6.77 1.18
N VAL A 127 15.97 6.79 2.17
CA VAL A 127 14.65 7.44 2.11
C VAL A 127 14.56 8.58 3.10
N GLU A 128 13.57 9.44 2.91
CA GLU A 128 13.19 10.48 3.86
C GLU A 128 11.78 10.24 4.37
N ILE A 129 11.60 10.29 5.69
CA ILE A 129 10.28 10.15 6.32
C ILE A 129 9.52 11.46 6.14
N ARG A 130 8.51 11.45 5.29
CA ARG A 130 7.68 12.60 4.93
C ARG A 130 6.22 12.44 5.29
N ASP A 131 5.82 11.23 5.69
CA ASP A 131 4.42 10.94 5.99
C ASP A 131 4.24 10.03 7.22
N ARG A 132 2.99 9.86 7.65
CA ARG A 132 2.55 8.99 8.75
C ARG A 132 1.86 7.72 8.26
N GLY A 133 2.06 6.64 9.00
CA GLY A 133 1.65 5.29 8.61
C GLY A 133 2.89 4.38 8.51
N PRO A 134 2.82 3.17 7.95
CA PRO A 134 1.62 2.39 7.65
C PRO A 134 0.77 2.15 8.89
N TYR A 135 -0.57 2.13 8.78
CA TYR A 135 -1.48 1.78 9.88
C TYR A 135 -1.83 0.29 9.96
N VAL A 136 -1.10 -0.54 9.21
CA VAL A 136 -1.19 -2.00 9.26
C VAL A 136 -0.23 -2.53 10.33
N ARG A 137 -0.57 -3.67 10.95
CA ARG A 137 0.32 -4.34 11.92
C ARG A 137 1.60 -4.81 11.21
N ASP A 138 2.70 -4.83 11.94
CA ASP A 138 4.02 -5.35 11.51
C ASP A 138 4.73 -4.60 10.35
N ARG A 139 4.00 -3.78 9.59
CA ARG A 139 4.61 -2.80 8.69
C ARG A 139 5.17 -1.62 9.46
N ILE A 140 6.44 -1.31 9.19
CA ILE A 140 7.17 -0.21 9.84
C ILE A 140 7.45 0.96 8.89
N VAL A 141 7.35 0.73 7.58
CA VAL A 141 7.59 1.74 6.55
C VAL A 141 6.74 1.47 5.30
N ASP A 142 6.16 2.53 4.72
CA ASP A 142 5.59 2.49 3.36
C ASP A 142 6.44 3.38 2.46
N LEU A 143 6.90 2.85 1.32
CA LEU A 143 7.86 3.49 0.43
C LEU A 143 7.19 4.13 -0.77
N SER A 144 7.87 5.10 -1.40
CA SER A 144 7.48 5.53 -2.74
C SER A 144 7.56 4.37 -3.75
N PRO A 145 6.73 4.39 -4.81
CA PRO A 145 6.81 3.46 -5.93
C PRO A 145 8.22 3.33 -6.54
N LYS A 146 8.95 4.44 -6.71
CA LYS A 146 10.30 4.41 -7.29
C LYS A 146 11.32 3.77 -6.35
N THR A 147 11.27 4.05 -5.06
CA THR A 147 12.16 3.39 -4.08
C THR A 147 11.84 1.91 -3.98
N ALA A 148 10.57 1.54 -3.95
CA ALA A 148 10.13 0.15 -3.92
C ALA A 148 10.62 -0.65 -5.14
N ASP A 149 10.66 -0.03 -6.31
CA ASP A 149 11.23 -0.62 -7.53
C ASP A 149 12.72 -0.92 -7.38
N LYS A 150 13.52 0.06 -6.96
CA LYS A 150 14.98 -0.11 -6.73
C LYS A 150 15.31 -1.19 -5.69
N LEU A 151 14.52 -1.25 -4.62
CA LEU A 151 14.67 -2.26 -3.57
C LEU A 151 14.11 -3.64 -3.96
N GLY A 152 13.43 -3.77 -5.10
CA GLY A 152 12.88 -5.04 -5.57
C GLY A 152 11.59 -5.48 -4.87
N LEU A 153 10.81 -4.56 -4.31
CA LEU A 153 9.55 -4.87 -3.60
C LEU A 153 8.37 -5.10 -4.53
N LYS A 154 8.41 -4.59 -5.77
CA LYS A 154 7.22 -4.54 -6.66
C LYS A 154 6.61 -5.89 -6.98
N LYS A 155 7.42 -6.96 -7.00
CA LYS A 155 6.96 -8.32 -7.27
C LYS A 155 6.20 -8.92 -6.07
N ASP A 156 6.71 -8.70 -4.86
CA ASP A 156 6.18 -9.32 -3.65
C ASP A 156 5.11 -8.46 -2.96
N GLY A 157 5.07 -7.16 -3.26
CA GLY A 157 4.18 -6.18 -2.61
C GLY A 157 4.65 -5.78 -1.21
N VAL A 158 4.96 -6.78 -0.38
CA VAL A 158 5.42 -6.65 1.00
C VAL A 158 6.69 -7.47 1.21
N VAL A 159 7.70 -6.90 1.84
CA VAL A 159 8.97 -7.59 2.13
C VAL A 159 9.48 -7.28 3.53
N PRO A 160 10.22 -8.21 4.17
CA PRO A 160 10.96 -7.90 5.38
C PRO A 160 12.10 -6.92 5.08
N VAL A 161 12.22 -5.89 5.90
CA VAL A 161 13.26 -4.86 5.80
C VAL A 161 13.98 -4.61 7.12
N GLU A 162 15.18 -4.09 7.01
CA GLU A 162 15.84 -3.35 8.08
C GLU A 162 15.83 -1.85 7.76
N VAL A 163 15.43 -1.02 8.73
CA VAL A 163 15.43 0.44 8.65
C VAL A 163 16.45 0.97 9.65
N LYS A 164 17.51 1.61 9.13
CA LYS A 164 18.58 2.24 9.89
C LYS A 164 18.56 3.76 9.70
N PRO A 165 18.12 4.54 10.70
CA PRO A 165 18.18 6.00 10.61
C PRO A 165 19.61 6.49 10.37
N VAL A 166 19.77 7.44 9.46
CA VAL A 166 21.04 8.11 9.11
C VAL A 166 21.08 9.47 9.80
N GLU A 167 20.03 10.26 9.65
CA GLU A 167 19.83 11.57 10.27
C GLU A 167 18.47 11.59 10.97
N VAL A 168 18.43 11.95 12.25
CA VAL A 168 17.22 11.95 13.08
C VAL A 168 16.96 13.34 13.67
N PRO A 169 15.95 14.08 13.19
CA PRO A 169 15.54 15.35 13.77
C PRO A 169 15.13 15.21 15.24
N GLN A 170 15.72 16.05 16.09
CA GLN A 170 15.44 16.12 17.52
C GLN A 170 14.38 17.18 17.82
N ALA A 171 13.84 17.15 19.04
CA ALA A 171 12.81 18.09 19.46
C ALA A 171 13.34 19.54 19.63
N ASP A 172 14.64 19.69 19.88
CA ASP A 172 15.34 20.98 20.02
C ASP A 172 15.81 21.56 18.67
N GLY A 173 15.43 20.92 17.55
CA GLY A 173 15.83 21.33 16.20
C GLY A 173 17.21 20.82 15.75
N THR A 174 17.97 20.13 16.61
CA THR A 174 19.23 19.50 16.22
C THR A 174 18.99 18.24 15.39
N VAL A 175 20.02 17.76 14.68
CA VAL A 175 19.99 16.49 13.95
C VAL A 175 20.99 15.53 14.56
N LYS A 176 20.50 14.37 15.01
CA LYS A 176 21.31 13.30 15.58
C LYS A 176 21.68 12.27 14.50
N PRO A 177 22.95 11.87 14.37
CA PRO A 177 23.33 10.72 13.56
C PRO A 177 22.73 9.41 14.11
N GLY A 178 22.21 8.57 13.23
CA GLY A 178 21.69 7.24 13.59
C GLY A 178 22.61 6.09 13.20
N ALA A 179 22.15 4.86 13.46
CA ALA A 179 22.88 3.62 13.19
C ALA A 179 23.27 3.43 11.70
N GLY A 180 22.56 4.07 10.77
CA GLY A 180 22.82 4.03 9.34
C GLY A 180 23.89 5.01 8.86
N MET A 181 24.41 5.90 9.72
CA MET A 181 25.40 6.92 9.34
C MET A 181 26.67 6.29 8.75
N GLN A 182 27.14 5.19 9.34
CA GLN A 182 28.33 4.46 8.89
C GLN A 182 28.10 3.81 7.52
N ASP A 183 26.91 3.24 7.29
CA ASP A 183 26.51 2.60 6.03
C ASP A 183 26.27 3.64 4.92
N ALA A 184 25.90 4.88 5.28
CA ALA A 184 25.78 5.99 4.33
C ALA A 184 27.15 6.50 3.88
N GLN A 185 28.12 6.59 4.80
CA GLN A 185 29.48 7.07 4.52
C GLN A 185 30.32 6.08 3.71
N ARG A 186 30.04 4.77 3.79
CA ARG A 186 30.80 3.72 3.07
C ARG A 186 30.43 3.54 1.59
N GLY A 187 29.44 4.29 1.08
CA GLY A 187 29.10 4.30 -0.34
C GLY A 187 28.55 2.98 -0.89
N GLY A 188 27.23 2.78 -0.76
CA GLY A 188 26.39 2.01 -1.71
C GLY A 188 26.73 0.56 -2.05
N ALA A 189 27.78 -0.07 -1.51
CA ALA A 189 28.09 -1.45 -1.79
C ALA A 189 27.03 -2.37 -1.14
N PRO A 190 26.53 -3.40 -1.87
CA PRO A 190 25.65 -4.39 -1.28
C PRO A 190 26.38 -5.06 -0.10
N VAL A 191 25.62 -5.31 0.97
CA VAL A 191 26.06 -6.07 2.14
C VAL A 191 26.18 -7.55 1.77
N ASP A 192 27.09 -7.89 0.87
CA ASP A 192 27.38 -9.28 0.52
C ASP A 192 28.46 -9.85 1.46
N ALA A 193 28.13 -11.01 2.01
CA ALA A 193 29.07 -12.11 2.24
C ALA A 193 30.23 -11.91 3.23
N GLN A 194 29.93 -11.53 4.48
CA GLN A 194 30.76 -11.96 5.62
C GLN A 194 30.19 -13.23 6.26
N ALA A 195 30.07 -14.30 5.47
CA ALA A 195 29.95 -15.66 5.97
C ALA A 195 30.98 -16.50 5.21
N GLY A 196 32.05 -16.89 5.91
CA GLY A 196 33.06 -17.82 5.40
C GLY A 196 34.47 -17.24 5.36
N HIS A 197 35.08 -17.02 6.52
CA HIS A 197 36.53 -17.23 6.74
C HIS A 197 36.74 -17.69 8.19
N SER A 198 36.34 -18.94 8.42
CA SER A 198 36.84 -19.86 9.45
C SER A 198 37.22 -21.09 8.62
N LEU A 199 38.44 -21.64 8.63
CA LEU A 199 39.36 -21.93 9.72
C LEU A 199 40.82 -21.87 9.22
N ARG A 200 41.73 -21.71 10.17
CA ARG A 200 43.15 -22.07 10.07
C ARG A 200 43.32 -23.58 9.97
#